data_AF-A0A7L4RD61-F1
#
_entry.id   AF-A0A7L4RD61-F1
#
_cell.length_a   1.000
_cell.length_b   1.000
_cell.length_c   1.000
_cell.angle_alpha   90.00
_cell.angle_beta   90.00
_cell.angle_gamma   90.00
#
_symmetry.space_group_name_H-M   'P 1'
#
loop_
_entity.id
_entity.type
_entity.pdbx_description
1 polymer ?
#
loop_
_entity_poly.entity_id
_entity_poly.type
_entity_poly.pdbx_seq_one_letter_code
_entity_poly.pdbx_strand_id
1 'polypeptide(L)'
;MNKFLVVLFLAAVSLALFGCVQQQSAPTPTPLLTPTPQQLVGGDRDVHGCIPSAGYSWCEAKQKCFRPWEENCTETTPVPTEVAGDVCVKTGTSESMEFAEAISIAEASDCVTDGALAHNHVCNNVTGTWWIDLIPFNVTEGCNPACVVSIDGKTAEVNWRCTGLRP
;
A
#
# COMPACT_ATOMS: atom_id res chain seq x y z
N MET A 1 40.98 -33.48 27.08
CA MET A 1 42.27 -32.75 27.20
C MET A 1 42.74 -32.41 25.79
N ASN A 2 43.37 -31.28 25.45
CA ASN A 2 44.23 -30.43 26.25
C ASN A 2 44.07 -28.93 25.89
N LYS A 3 43.39 -28.14 26.73
CA LYS A 3 43.48 -26.66 26.72
C LYS A 3 44.37 -26.30 27.91
N PHE A 4 45.65 -25.92 27.73
CA PHE A 4 46.47 -25.23 28.78
C PHE A 4 47.94 -24.92 28.42
N LEU A 5 48.49 -25.33 27.26
CA LEU A 5 49.95 -25.51 27.17
C LEU A 5 50.84 -24.26 27.01
N VAL A 6 50.41 -23.14 26.39
CA VAL A 6 51.34 -21.99 26.10
C VAL A 6 50.72 -20.61 26.30
N VAL A 7 50.28 -20.30 27.52
CA VAL A 7 50.19 -18.90 27.98
C VAL A 7 51.57 -18.50 28.50
N LEU A 8 52.57 -18.38 27.61
CA LEU A 8 53.95 -18.09 28.02
C LEU A 8 54.91 -17.68 26.88
N PHE A 9 54.59 -16.64 26.12
CA PHE A 9 55.64 -15.84 25.46
C PHE A 9 55.32 -14.33 25.49
N LEU A 10 55.85 -13.70 26.54
CA LEU A 10 56.36 -12.32 26.61
C LEU A 10 55.37 -11.15 26.55
N ALA A 11 55.11 -10.59 27.73
CA ALA A 11 54.75 -9.18 27.93
C ALA A 11 56.01 -8.27 27.91
N ALA A 12 55.80 -6.94 27.90
CA ALA A 12 56.77 -5.85 27.65
C ALA A 12 57.21 -5.79 26.16
N VAL A 13 57.42 -4.66 25.47
CA VAL A 13 57.91 -3.29 25.79
C VAL A 13 57.24 -2.31 24.80
N SER A 14 56.91 -1.03 25.06
CA SER A 14 56.75 -0.21 26.28
C SER A 14 55.99 1.10 25.90
N LEU A 15 55.72 1.98 26.87
CA LEU A 15 55.07 3.28 26.67
C LEU A 15 56.06 4.42 26.30
N ALA A 16 55.71 5.20 25.27
CA ALA A 16 55.99 6.65 25.09
C ALA A 16 57.40 7.20 24.74
N LEU A 17 57.36 8.33 24.01
CA LEU A 17 58.38 9.37 23.77
C LEU A 17 59.65 9.02 22.96
N PHE A 18 59.76 9.54 21.73
CA PHE A 18 60.55 10.76 21.39
C PHE A 18 60.35 11.10 19.90
N GLY A 19 60.37 12.39 19.55
CA GLY A 19 60.02 12.85 18.21
C GLY A 19 61.16 12.80 17.19
N CYS A 20 60.83 12.48 15.94
CA CYS A 20 61.64 12.88 14.78
C CYS A 20 60.97 14.08 14.11
N VAL A 21 61.59 15.25 14.24
CA VAL A 21 61.29 16.40 13.39
C VAL A 21 61.66 16.02 11.95
N GLN A 22 60.68 16.02 11.05
CA GLN A 22 60.92 15.99 9.61
C GLN A 22 60.24 17.22 8.99
N GLN A 23 61.07 18.22 8.75
CA GLN A 23 60.67 19.49 8.17
C GLN A 23 60.43 19.32 6.67
N GLN A 24 59.17 19.28 6.25
CA GLN A 24 58.82 19.23 4.84
C GLN A 24 58.77 20.65 4.26
N SER A 25 59.68 20.91 3.32
CA SER A 25 59.72 22.12 2.51
C SER A 25 58.39 22.30 1.76
N ALA A 26 57.77 23.47 1.86
CA ALA A 26 56.53 23.74 1.15
C ALA A 26 56.74 23.71 -0.39
N PRO A 27 55.99 22.89 -1.14
CA PRO A 27 55.86 23.09 -2.57
C PRO A 27 55.04 24.36 -2.85
N THR A 28 55.44 25.11 -3.87
CA THR A 28 54.78 26.33 -4.37
C THR A 28 53.26 26.17 -4.46
N PRO A 29 52.46 27.19 -4.08
CA PRO A 29 51.01 27.12 -4.23
C PRO A 29 50.60 27.16 -5.70
N THR A 30 50.48 25.98 -6.32
CA THR A 30 49.58 25.78 -7.46
C THR A 30 48.19 26.23 -7.01
N PRO A 31 47.46 27.06 -7.78
CA PRO A 31 46.08 27.39 -7.44
C PRO A 31 45.25 26.10 -7.52
N LEU A 32 44.91 25.53 -6.36
CA LEU A 32 43.95 24.45 -6.28
C LEU A 32 42.62 24.96 -6.83
N LEU A 33 42.20 24.39 -7.97
CA LEU A 33 40.79 24.32 -8.27
C LEU A 33 40.15 23.55 -7.12
N THR A 34 39.39 24.27 -6.28
CA THR A 34 38.62 23.68 -5.19
C THR A 34 37.83 22.50 -5.76
N PRO A 35 38.04 21.26 -5.30
CA PRO A 35 37.17 20.18 -5.70
C PRO A 35 35.78 20.52 -5.17
N THR A 36 34.88 20.92 -6.06
CA THR A 36 33.45 21.04 -5.75
C THR A 36 33.05 19.75 -5.05
N PRO A 37 32.43 19.81 -3.85
CA PRO A 37 31.96 18.60 -3.18
C PRO A 37 31.12 17.81 -4.17
N GLN A 38 31.58 16.63 -4.56
CA GLN A 38 30.78 15.75 -5.40
C GLN A 38 29.61 15.30 -4.55
N GLN A 39 28.49 16.01 -4.65
CA GLN A 39 27.26 15.66 -3.98
C GLN A 39 26.81 14.32 -4.56
N LEU A 40 27.07 13.23 -3.83
CA LEU A 40 26.60 11.90 -4.21
C LEU A 40 25.08 11.96 -4.30
N VAL A 41 24.56 11.71 -5.50
CA VAL A 41 23.12 11.63 -5.76
C VAL A 41 22.53 10.52 -4.91
N GLY A 42 21.46 10.81 -4.17
CA GLY A 42 20.83 9.87 -3.23
C GLY A 42 21.46 9.82 -1.84
N GLY A 43 22.39 10.74 -1.53
CA GLY A 43 22.90 10.96 -0.16
C GLY A 43 22.02 11.88 0.69
N ASP A 44 21.09 12.62 0.07
CA ASP A 44 20.10 13.47 0.74
C ASP A 44 19.05 12.64 1.48
N ARG A 45 18.77 13.03 2.72
CA ARG A 45 17.69 12.45 3.53
C ARG A 45 16.90 13.54 4.24
N ASP A 46 15.58 13.37 4.30
CA ASP A 46 14.71 14.21 5.12
C ASP A 46 14.71 13.77 6.59
N VAL A 47 13.90 14.43 7.43
CA VAL A 47 13.80 14.15 8.88
C VAL A 47 13.24 12.76 9.19
N HIS A 48 12.61 12.10 8.22
CA HIS A 48 12.10 10.72 8.33
C HIS A 48 13.04 9.70 7.66
N GLY A 49 14.16 10.15 7.09
CA GLY A 49 15.14 9.32 6.41
C GLY A 49 14.82 9.00 4.95
N CYS A 50 13.74 9.55 4.39
CA CYS A 50 13.38 9.39 2.98
C CYS A 50 14.34 10.17 2.07
N ILE A 51 14.47 9.77 0.80
CA ILE A 51 15.41 10.36 -0.17
C ILE A 51 14.64 11.14 -1.26
N PRO A 52 14.47 12.47 -1.12
CA PRO A 52 13.70 13.27 -2.07
C PRO A 52 14.26 13.22 -3.50
N SER A 53 15.58 13.20 -3.69
CA SER A 53 16.19 13.13 -5.03
C SER A 53 15.84 11.85 -5.79
N ALA A 54 15.50 10.77 -5.08
CA ALA A 54 15.07 9.49 -5.65
C ALA A 54 13.54 9.40 -5.81
N GLY A 55 12.81 10.43 -5.40
CA GLY A 55 11.35 10.50 -5.48
C GLY A 55 10.60 9.96 -4.26
N TYR A 56 11.29 9.72 -3.15
CA TYR A 56 10.63 9.29 -1.91
C TYR A 56 10.12 10.49 -1.13
N SER A 57 8.92 10.37 -0.57
CA SER A 57 8.34 11.29 0.41
C SER A 57 7.89 10.50 1.64
N TRP A 58 7.84 11.13 2.81
CA TRP A 58 7.27 10.50 4.00
C TRP A 58 5.74 10.38 3.88
N CYS A 59 5.20 9.22 4.26
CA CYS A 59 3.77 8.99 4.43
C CYS A 59 3.45 8.73 5.90
N GLU A 60 2.82 9.70 6.56
CA GLU A 60 2.36 9.58 7.94
C GLU A 60 1.38 8.41 8.11
N ALA A 61 0.42 8.28 7.18
CA ALA A 61 -0.62 7.26 7.19
C ALA A 61 -0.11 5.81 7.06
N LYS A 62 1.10 5.61 6.54
CA LYS A 62 1.74 4.29 6.39
C LYS A 62 3.05 4.15 7.18
N GLN A 63 3.45 5.20 7.92
CA GLN A 63 4.73 5.32 8.64
C GLN A 63 5.94 4.84 7.80
N LYS A 64 5.97 5.19 6.51
CA LYS A 64 7.05 4.80 5.58
C LYS A 64 7.32 5.85 4.51
N CYS A 65 8.50 5.75 3.90
CA CYS A 65 8.80 6.43 2.66
C CYS A 65 8.07 5.78 1.49
N PHE A 66 7.36 6.56 0.68
CA PHE A 66 6.60 6.10 -0.49
C PHE A 66 6.94 6.95 -1.73
N ARG A 67 6.56 6.47 -2.92
CA ARG A 67 6.67 7.23 -4.18
C ARG A 67 5.26 7.58 -4.68
N PRO A 68 4.88 8.86 -4.79
CA PRO A 68 3.49 9.27 -5.11
C PRO A 68 2.91 8.79 -6.45
N TRP A 69 3.73 8.26 -7.34
CA TRP A 69 3.32 7.69 -8.63
C TRP A 69 3.27 6.15 -8.64
N GLU A 70 3.72 5.49 -7.57
CA GLU A 70 3.63 4.02 -7.41
C GLU A 70 2.52 3.64 -6.42
N GLU A 71 2.30 4.45 -5.38
CA GLU A 71 1.23 4.22 -4.41
C GLU A 71 0.70 5.53 -3.82
N ASN A 72 -0.56 5.51 -3.37
CA ASN A 72 -1.14 6.61 -2.60
C ASN A 72 -0.70 6.58 -1.13
N CYS A 73 -0.53 7.75 -0.51
CA CYS A 73 -0.42 7.89 0.95
C CYS A 73 -1.81 8.03 1.58
N THR A 74 -2.57 6.95 1.54
CA THR A 74 -3.73 6.74 2.39
C THR A 74 -3.37 5.71 3.45
N GLU A 75 -4.10 5.68 4.57
CA GLU A 75 -3.97 4.56 5.49
C GLU A 75 -4.30 3.27 4.72
N THR A 76 -3.53 2.22 4.95
CA THR A 76 -4.03 0.87 4.64
C THR A 76 -4.98 0.50 5.77
N THR A 77 -6.13 1.19 5.86
CA THR A 77 -7.29 0.60 6.49
C THR A 77 -7.50 -0.75 5.78
N PRO A 78 -7.48 -1.89 6.47
CA PRO A 78 -8.20 -3.04 5.92
C PRO A 78 -9.61 -2.54 5.62
N VAL A 79 -10.14 -2.90 4.43
CA VAL A 79 -11.51 -2.54 4.02
C VAL A 79 -12.40 -2.66 5.24
N PRO A 80 -13.03 -1.54 5.71
CA PRO A 80 -13.49 -1.46 7.08
C PRO A 80 -14.25 -2.71 7.49
N THR A 81 -13.74 -3.41 8.51
CA THR A 81 -14.38 -4.59 9.12
C THR A 81 -15.56 -4.14 9.99
N GLU A 82 -16.40 -3.32 9.36
CA GLU A 82 -17.55 -2.54 9.80
C GLU A 82 -18.73 -2.80 8.85
N VAL A 83 -18.49 -3.29 7.61
CA VAL A 83 -19.51 -3.95 6.77
C VAL A 83 -19.67 -5.45 7.11
N ALA A 84 -19.21 -5.86 8.29
CA ALA A 84 -19.43 -7.18 8.88
C ALA A 84 -20.77 -7.31 9.64
N GLY A 85 -21.67 -6.31 9.53
CA GLY A 85 -22.96 -6.29 10.21
C GLY A 85 -24.14 -6.79 9.39
N ASP A 86 -24.13 -6.54 8.08
CA ASP A 86 -25.31 -6.75 7.23
C ASP A 86 -25.32 -8.14 6.58
N VAL A 87 -26.30 -8.95 6.98
CA VAL A 87 -26.50 -10.33 6.51
C VAL A 87 -27.85 -10.44 5.83
N CYS A 88 -27.86 -10.87 4.56
CA CYS A 88 -29.10 -11.21 3.88
C CYS A 88 -29.42 -12.67 4.17
N VAL A 89 -30.59 -12.92 4.75
CA VAL A 89 -31.11 -14.27 5.04
C VAL A 89 -32.34 -14.48 4.16
N LYS A 90 -32.37 -15.59 3.43
CA LYS A 90 -33.48 -15.91 2.53
C LYS A 90 -34.65 -16.51 3.30
N THR A 91 -35.85 -16.03 3.01
CA THR A 91 -37.07 -16.39 3.73
C THR A 91 -37.51 -17.79 3.34
N GLY A 92 -37.66 -18.68 4.33
CA GLY A 92 -38.11 -20.06 4.11
C GLY A 92 -36.99 -21.05 3.76
N THR A 93 -35.73 -20.62 3.74
CA THR A 93 -34.56 -21.51 3.65
C THR A 93 -33.55 -21.19 4.76
N SER A 94 -32.48 -21.97 4.86
CA SER A 94 -31.34 -21.70 5.75
C SER A 94 -30.19 -21.01 5.01
N GLU A 95 -30.45 -20.38 3.87
CA GLU A 95 -29.45 -19.75 3.02
C GLU A 95 -29.24 -18.29 3.45
N SER A 96 -27.98 -17.90 3.65
CA SER A 96 -27.59 -16.55 4.07
C SER A 96 -26.24 -16.17 3.52
N MET A 97 -26.02 -14.86 3.31
CA MET A 97 -24.76 -14.30 2.82
C MET A 97 -24.49 -12.96 3.50
N GLU A 98 -23.28 -12.78 4.04
CA GLU A 98 -22.80 -11.49 4.55
C GLU A 98 -22.53 -10.53 3.39
N PHE A 99 -22.75 -9.24 3.58
CA PHE A 99 -22.51 -8.24 2.54
C PHE A 99 -21.04 -8.22 2.07
N ALA A 100 -20.08 -8.49 2.95
CA ALA A 100 -18.66 -8.63 2.59
C ALA A 100 -18.40 -9.78 1.59
N GLU A 101 -19.12 -10.91 1.71
CA GLU A 101 -19.05 -11.99 0.72
C GLU A 101 -19.71 -11.56 -0.60
N ALA A 102 -20.84 -10.85 -0.54
CA ALA A 102 -21.52 -10.34 -1.72
C ALA A 102 -20.66 -9.34 -2.52
N ILE A 103 -19.96 -8.44 -1.83
CA ILE A 103 -18.95 -7.55 -2.44
C ILE A 103 -17.82 -8.37 -3.09
N SER A 104 -17.28 -9.37 -2.39
CA SER A 104 -16.21 -10.23 -2.94
C SER A 104 -16.63 -10.95 -4.23
N ILE A 105 -17.89 -11.39 -4.31
CA ILE A 105 -18.47 -12.02 -5.52
C ILE A 105 -18.68 -10.97 -6.62
N ALA A 106 -19.19 -9.78 -6.27
CA ALA A 106 -19.40 -8.69 -7.22
C ALA A 106 -18.08 -8.19 -7.83
N GLU A 107 -17.02 -8.04 -7.02
CA GLU A 107 -15.67 -7.67 -7.47
C GLU A 107 -15.03 -8.71 -8.39
N ALA A 108 -15.37 -9.99 -8.23
CA ALA A 108 -14.91 -11.09 -9.07
C ALA A 108 -15.76 -11.31 -10.34
N SER A 109 -16.74 -10.44 -10.61
CA SER A 109 -17.73 -10.60 -11.69
C SER A 109 -17.66 -9.49 -12.74
N ASP A 110 -18.43 -9.64 -13.82
CA ASP A 110 -18.54 -8.63 -14.88
C ASP A 110 -19.13 -7.29 -14.37
N CYS A 111 -19.72 -7.23 -13.16
CA CYS A 111 -20.20 -5.98 -12.57
C CYS A 111 -19.13 -4.87 -12.52
N VAL A 112 -17.87 -5.22 -12.21
CA VAL A 112 -16.76 -4.25 -12.17
C VAL A 112 -16.24 -3.84 -13.56
N THR A 113 -16.79 -4.42 -14.64
CA THR A 113 -16.52 -3.98 -16.02
C THR A 113 -17.50 -2.90 -16.48
N ASP A 114 -18.74 -2.92 -15.98
CA ASP A 114 -19.78 -1.93 -16.30
C ASP A 114 -19.72 -0.69 -15.38
N GLY A 115 -19.21 -0.82 -14.15
CA GLY A 115 -19.12 0.31 -13.21
C GLY A 115 -18.36 0.03 -11.91
N ALA A 116 -18.25 1.06 -11.07
CA ALA A 116 -17.73 0.92 -9.72
C ALA A 116 -18.86 0.53 -8.74
N LEU A 117 -18.61 -0.43 -7.87
CA LEU A 117 -19.56 -0.81 -6.81
C LEU A 117 -19.72 0.33 -5.80
N ALA A 118 -20.96 0.73 -5.52
CA ALA A 118 -21.28 1.67 -4.46
C ALA A 118 -21.36 0.95 -3.10
N HIS A 119 -21.32 1.73 -2.03
CA HIS A 119 -21.54 1.21 -0.68
C HIS A 119 -23.04 1.01 -0.36
N ASN A 120 -23.94 1.65 -1.12
CA ASN A 120 -25.37 1.50 -0.93
C ASN A 120 -25.85 0.14 -1.43
N HIS A 121 -26.59 -0.57 -0.59
CA HIS A 121 -26.99 -1.95 -0.86
C HIS A 121 -28.31 -2.31 -0.17
N VAL A 122 -29.05 -3.27 -0.73
CA VAL A 122 -30.33 -3.75 -0.19
C VAL A 122 -30.43 -5.28 -0.34
N CYS A 123 -30.82 -5.96 0.73
CA CYS A 123 -31.20 -7.37 0.70
C CYS A 123 -32.66 -7.54 0.25
N ASN A 124 -32.90 -8.32 -0.81
CA ASN A 124 -34.21 -8.92 -1.04
C ASN A 124 -34.25 -10.32 -0.42
N ASN A 125 -34.81 -10.40 0.78
CA ASN A 125 -34.93 -11.64 1.55
C ASN A 125 -35.96 -12.63 0.98
N VAL A 126 -36.78 -12.27 0.00
CA VAL A 126 -37.74 -13.18 -0.64
C VAL A 126 -37.04 -13.98 -1.74
N THR A 127 -36.23 -13.31 -2.56
CA THR A 127 -35.44 -13.96 -3.63
C THR A 127 -34.08 -14.46 -3.15
N GLY A 128 -33.58 -13.99 -2.01
CA GLY A 128 -32.21 -14.25 -1.57
C GLY A 128 -31.20 -13.58 -2.50
N THR A 129 -31.39 -12.28 -2.76
CA THR A 129 -30.47 -11.51 -3.59
C THR A 129 -30.06 -10.20 -2.93
N TRP A 130 -28.75 -9.93 -2.95
CA TRP A 130 -28.21 -8.61 -2.66
C TRP A 130 -28.30 -7.73 -3.90
N TRP A 131 -28.73 -6.49 -3.73
CA TRP A 131 -28.72 -5.45 -4.75
C TRP A 131 -27.73 -4.37 -4.31
N ILE A 132 -26.55 -4.36 -4.93
CA ILE A 132 -25.49 -3.39 -4.66
C ILE A 132 -25.57 -2.33 -5.75
N ASP A 133 -25.77 -1.06 -5.41
CA ASP A 133 -25.86 -0.02 -6.44
C ASP A 133 -24.54 0.07 -7.22
N LEU A 134 -24.65 0.26 -8.54
CA LEU A 134 -23.50 0.31 -9.45
C LEU A 134 -23.40 1.74 -10.02
N ILE A 135 -22.23 2.35 -9.93
CA ILE A 135 -21.92 3.65 -10.54
C ILE A 135 -21.33 3.35 -11.93
N PRO A 136 -22.11 3.46 -13.02
CA PRO A 136 -21.66 2.98 -14.32
C PRO A 136 -20.56 3.88 -14.89
N PHE A 137 -19.57 3.28 -15.55
CA PHE A 137 -18.53 4.04 -16.26
C PHE A 137 -19.07 4.77 -17.50
N ASN A 138 -20.17 4.26 -18.07
CA ASN A 138 -20.92 4.90 -19.15
C ASN A 138 -22.33 5.24 -18.67
N VAL A 139 -22.59 6.53 -18.44
CA VAL A 139 -23.87 7.00 -17.89
C VAL A 139 -24.96 6.91 -18.95
N THR A 140 -25.90 5.98 -18.77
CA THR A 140 -27.13 5.91 -19.56
C THR A 140 -28.22 6.75 -18.89
N GLU A 141 -28.73 7.77 -19.59
CA GLU A 141 -29.75 8.68 -19.06
C GLU A 141 -31.02 7.91 -18.64
N GLY A 142 -31.56 8.24 -17.46
CA GLY A 142 -32.74 7.58 -16.89
C GLY A 142 -32.52 6.19 -16.28
N CYS A 143 -31.29 5.65 -16.32
CA CYS A 143 -30.95 4.33 -15.76
C CYS A 143 -30.14 4.40 -14.47
N ASN A 144 -30.46 3.53 -13.50
CA ASN A 144 -29.70 3.32 -12.27
C ASN A 144 -29.38 1.83 -12.07
N PRO A 145 -28.22 1.33 -12.57
CA PRO A 145 -27.89 -0.08 -12.48
C PRO A 145 -27.59 -0.54 -11.03
N ALA A 146 -27.65 -1.84 -10.82
CA ALA A 146 -27.16 -2.51 -9.63
C ALA A 146 -26.44 -3.80 -10.02
N CYS A 147 -25.40 -4.17 -9.27
CA CYS A 147 -24.89 -5.53 -9.26
C CYS A 147 -25.80 -6.37 -8.36
N VAL A 148 -26.45 -7.38 -8.93
CA VAL A 148 -27.36 -8.29 -8.21
C VAL A 148 -26.63 -9.59 -7.94
N VAL A 149 -26.42 -9.91 -6.67
CA VAL A 149 -25.69 -11.11 -6.22
C VAL A 149 -26.67 -12.11 -5.62
N SER A 150 -26.67 -13.35 -6.13
CA SER A 150 -27.49 -14.45 -5.62
C SER A 150 -26.82 -15.15 -4.43
N ILE A 151 -27.58 -15.34 -3.34
CA ILE A 151 -27.13 -16.14 -2.19
C ILE A 151 -26.93 -17.60 -2.61
N ASP A 152 -27.92 -18.18 -3.30
CA ASP A 152 -27.97 -19.61 -3.64
C ASP A 152 -26.86 -19.99 -4.62
N GLY A 153 -26.72 -19.21 -5.70
CA GLY A 153 -25.81 -19.51 -6.81
C GLY A 153 -24.41 -18.94 -6.64
N LYS A 154 -24.22 -17.98 -5.73
CA LYS A 154 -23.00 -17.16 -5.60
C LYS A 154 -22.55 -16.52 -6.93
N THR A 155 -23.52 -16.17 -7.76
CA THR A 155 -23.34 -15.48 -9.04
C THR A 155 -23.76 -14.02 -8.93
N ALA A 156 -23.11 -13.16 -9.70
CA ALA A 156 -23.47 -11.75 -9.81
C ALA A 156 -23.81 -11.39 -11.27
N GLU A 157 -24.82 -10.53 -11.46
CA GLU A 157 -25.25 -10.01 -12.75
C GLU A 157 -25.63 -8.52 -12.66
N VAL A 158 -25.44 -7.75 -13.74
CA VAL A 158 -25.81 -6.32 -13.76
C VAL A 158 -27.27 -6.15 -14.16
N ASN A 159 -28.05 -5.52 -13.29
CA ASN A 159 -29.47 -5.22 -13.53
C ASN A 159 -29.68 -3.72 -13.75
N TRP A 160 -30.03 -3.34 -14.99
CA TRP A 160 -30.25 -1.96 -15.40
C TRP A 160 -31.70 -1.52 -15.13
N ARG A 161 -31.93 -0.86 -13.98
CA ARG A 161 -33.23 -0.29 -13.61
C ARG A 161 -33.41 1.06 -14.30
N CYS A 162 -34.05 1.07 -15.47
CA CYS A 162 -34.29 2.28 -16.26
C CYS A 162 -35.72 2.82 -16.12
N THR A 163 -35.84 4.14 -16.09
CA THR A 163 -37.10 4.90 -16.07
C THR A 163 -37.28 5.67 -17.38
N GLY A 164 -38.52 5.71 -17.88
CA GLY A 164 -38.84 6.28 -19.19
C GLY A 164 -39.17 5.21 -20.23
N LEU A 165 -40.04 5.56 -21.20
CA LEU A 165 -40.25 4.72 -22.38
C LEU A 165 -38.98 4.77 -23.23
N ARG A 166 -38.45 3.60 -23.60
CA ARG A 166 -37.49 3.52 -24.72
C ARG A 166 -38.19 4.13 -25.96
N PRO A 167 -37.54 5.06 -26.70
CA PRO A 167 -38.09 5.58 -27.95
C PRO A 167 -38.17 4.50 -29.04
#